data_AF-A0A162FLI5-F1
#
_entry.id   AF-A0A162FLI5-F1
#
_cell.length_a   1.000
_cell.length_b   1.000
_cell.length_c   1.000
_cell.angle_alpha   90.00
_cell.angle_beta   90.00
_cell.angle_gamma   90.00
#
_symmetry.space_group_name_H-M   'P 1'
#
loop_
_entity.id
_entity.type
_entity.pdbx_description
1 polymer ?
#
loop_
_entity_poly.entity_id
_entity_poly.type
_entity_poly.pdbx_seq_one_letter_code
_entity_poly.pdbx_strand_id
1 'polypeptide(L)'
;MKKTIILVFIVLLIIAIGSFAYISANTHPTKINVVSNSTLKNGDNVELELKDDYRNYLANESVDVKIIDNNGWANKSTVVTDNMGHASVKLNALENGNYTVHCNYNGTMFLKASKTVQNLVIDDGY
;
A
#
# COMPACT_ATOMS: atom_id res chain seq x y z
N MET A 1 34.51 -14.06 -33.32
CA MET A 1 33.10 -14.39 -32.99
C MET A 1 32.89 -14.75 -31.52
N LYS A 2 33.46 -15.85 -30.99
CA LYS A 2 33.27 -16.26 -29.57
C LYS A 2 33.73 -15.20 -28.54
N LYS A 3 34.90 -14.58 -28.75
CA LYS A 3 35.42 -13.51 -27.85
C LYS A 3 34.55 -12.26 -27.85
N THR A 4 34.04 -11.85 -29.00
CA THR A 4 33.12 -10.71 -29.15
C THR A 4 31.80 -10.96 -28.44
N ILE A 5 31.24 -12.18 -28.58
CA ILE A 5 30.02 -12.59 -27.87
C ILE A 5 30.25 -12.57 -26.34
N ILE A 6 31.37 -13.12 -25.86
CA ILE A 6 31.72 -13.09 -24.44
C ILE A 6 31.85 -11.65 -23.93
N LEU A 7 32.50 -10.76 -24.69
CA LEU A 7 32.66 -9.36 -24.32
C LEU A 7 31.28 -8.66 -24.19
N VAL A 8 30.37 -8.91 -25.12
CA VAL A 8 28.99 -8.37 -25.07
C VAL A 8 28.26 -8.85 -23.81
N PHE A 9 28.37 -10.14 -23.45
CA PHE A 9 27.77 -10.66 -22.22
C PHE A 9 28.36 -10.02 -20.95
N ILE A 10 29.68 -9.81 -20.91
CA ILE A 10 30.33 -9.15 -19.76
C ILE A 10 29.84 -7.70 -19.63
N VAL A 11 29.75 -6.96 -20.73
CA VAL A 11 29.23 -5.58 -20.71
C VAL A 11 27.79 -5.53 -20.24
N LEU A 12 26.92 -6.42 -20.74
CA LEU A 12 25.52 -6.51 -20.30
C LEU A 12 25.41 -6.86 -18.81
N LEU A 13 26.26 -7.75 -18.31
CA LEU A 13 26.29 -8.11 -16.90
C LEU A 13 26.69 -6.93 -16.01
N ILE A 14 27.70 -6.15 -16.41
CA ILE A 14 28.13 -4.93 -15.69
C ILE A 14 27.00 -3.90 -15.64
N ILE A 15 26.30 -3.69 -16.77
CA ILE A 15 25.15 -2.77 -16.83
C ILE A 15 24.03 -3.27 -15.91
N ALA A 16 23.71 -4.57 -15.93
CA ALA A 16 22.67 -5.13 -15.07
C ALA A 16 22.99 -4.96 -13.58
N ILE A 17 24.23 -5.24 -13.18
CA ILE A 17 24.70 -5.05 -11.80
C ILE A 17 24.64 -3.58 -11.40
N GLY A 18 25.11 -2.68 -12.27
CA GLY A 18 25.08 -1.24 -12.04
C GLY A 18 23.66 -0.71 -11.87
N SER A 19 22.74 -1.09 -12.76
CA SER A 19 21.32 -0.73 -12.67
C SER A 19 20.67 -1.28 -11.41
N PHE A 20 20.96 -2.52 -11.03
CA PHE A 20 20.43 -3.11 -9.80
C PHE A 20 20.93 -2.36 -8.55
N ALA A 21 22.22 -2.04 -8.50
CA ALA A 21 22.80 -1.25 -7.41
C ALA A 21 22.19 0.16 -7.35
N TYR A 22 21.97 0.79 -8.50
CA TYR A 22 21.30 2.10 -8.58
C TYR A 22 19.87 2.05 -8.06
N ILE A 23 19.07 1.07 -8.49
CA ILE A 23 17.69 0.90 -7.98
C ILE A 23 17.72 0.71 -6.47
N SER A 24 18.51 -0.24 -5.98
CA SER A 24 18.62 -0.54 -4.54
C SER A 24 19.00 0.67 -3.69
N ALA A 25 19.92 1.50 -4.17
CA ALA A 25 20.35 2.72 -3.48
C ALA A 25 19.28 3.82 -3.45
N ASN A 26 18.36 3.83 -4.41
CA ASN A 26 17.31 4.84 -4.56
C ASN A 26 15.90 4.31 -4.22
N THR A 27 15.79 3.09 -3.67
CA THR A 27 14.49 2.55 -3.22
C THR A 27 14.19 3.03 -1.80
N HIS A 28 13.08 3.75 -1.62
CA HIS A 28 12.68 4.34 -0.35
C HIS A 28 11.66 3.46 0.40
N PRO A 29 11.84 3.21 1.72
CA PRO A 29 10.80 2.65 2.56
C PRO A 29 9.52 3.49 2.53
N THR A 30 8.37 2.85 2.67
CA THR A 30 7.08 3.53 2.76
C THR A 30 6.33 3.13 4.02
N LYS A 31 5.32 3.91 4.37
CA LYS A 31 4.42 3.65 5.48
C LYS A 31 3.00 4.03 5.10
N ILE A 32 2.12 3.03 5.03
CA ILE A 32 0.67 3.20 4.99
C ILE A 32 0.12 3.22 6.41
N ASN A 33 -0.75 4.19 6.73
CA ASN A 33 -1.49 4.26 7.98
C ASN A 33 -2.98 4.35 7.69
N VAL A 34 -3.80 3.80 8.58
CA VAL A 34 -5.22 4.15 8.67
C VAL A 34 -5.31 5.35 9.61
N VAL A 35 -5.97 6.42 9.18
CA VAL A 35 -6.07 7.70 9.90
C VAL A 35 -7.49 8.04 10.33
N SER A 36 -8.49 7.29 9.86
CA SER A 36 -9.86 7.37 10.38
C SER A 36 -9.96 6.89 11.84
N ASN A 37 -11.06 7.22 12.49
CA ASN A 37 -11.37 6.72 13.83
C ASN A 37 -11.47 5.19 13.86
N SER A 38 -11.22 4.60 15.04
CA SER A 38 -11.40 3.17 15.28
C SER A 38 -12.86 2.75 15.48
N THR A 39 -13.76 3.72 15.64
CA THR A 39 -15.21 3.50 15.70
C THR A 39 -15.86 4.37 14.64
N LEU A 40 -16.57 3.75 13.72
CA LEU A 40 -17.23 4.38 12.58
C LEU A 40 -18.67 3.90 12.48
N LYS A 41 -19.46 4.59 11.67
CA LYS A 41 -20.83 4.20 11.30
C LYS A 41 -20.86 3.57 9.92
N ASN A 42 -21.90 2.81 9.64
CA ASN A 42 -22.16 2.40 8.27
C ASN A 42 -22.40 3.64 7.38
N GLY A 43 -21.73 3.69 6.23
CA GLY A 43 -21.72 4.86 5.36
C GLY A 43 -20.52 5.80 5.54
N ASP A 44 -19.79 5.70 6.66
CA ASP A 44 -18.54 6.44 6.86
C ASP A 44 -17.42 5.92 5.96
N ASN A 45 -16.26 6.59 6.01
CA ASN A 45 -15.06 6.20 5.28
C ASN A 45 -13.98 5.70 6.23
N VAL A 46 -13.32 4.62 5.82
CA VAL A 46 -11.97 4.31 6.30
C VAL A 46 -11.00 5.14 5.49
N GLU A 47 -10.21 5.96 6.18
CA GLU A 47 -9.26 6.90 5.56
C GLU A 47 -7.83 6.43 5.78
N LEU A 48 -7.01 6.61 4.75
CA LEU A 48 -5.65 6.12 4.69
C LEU A 48 -4.69 7.28 4.39
N GLU A 49 -3.45 7.14 4.84
CA GLU A 49 -2.34 8.04 4.49
C GLU A 49 -1.11 7.22 4.12
N LEU A 50 -0.54 7.47 2.94
CA LEU A 50 0.67 6.83 2.44
C LEU A 50 1.81 7.85 2.31
N LYS A 51 2.93 7.56 2.97
CA LYS A 51 4.15 8.37 2.94
C LYS A 51 5.41 7.53 2.70
N ASP A 52 6.47 8.17 2.22
CA ASP A 52 7.83 7.62 2.29
C ASP A 52 8.49 7.88 3.66
N ASP A 53 9.72 7.39 3.83
CA ASP A 53 10.53 7.56 5.05
C ASP A 53 10.98 9.02 5.29
N TYR A 54 10.96 9.86 4.26
CA TYR A 54 11.18 11.30 4.37
C TYR A 54 9.91 12.10 4.69
N ARG A 55 8.77 11.41 4.87
CA ARG A 55 7.44 11.99 5.13
C ARG A 55 6.85 12.73 3.94
N ASN A 56 7.34 12.50 2.73
CA ASN A 56 6.67 12.97 1.52
C ASN A 56 5.40 12.14 1.29
N TYR A 57 4.34 12.83 0.89
CA TYR A 57 3.09 12.19 0.49
C TYR A 57 3.24 11.49 -0.85
N LEU A 58 2.71 10.27 -0.95
CA LEU A 58 2.82 9.44 -2.16
C LEU A 58 1.49 9.43 -2.90
N ALA A 59 1.41 10.19 -3.99
CA ALA A 59 0.23 10.37 -4.82
C ALA A 59 0.13 9.36 -5.97
N ASN A 60 -1.10 9.07 -6.41
CA ASN A 60 -1.42 8.14 -7.50
C ASN A 60 -0.93 6.70 -7.26
N GLU A 61 -0.78 6.31 -6.01
CA GLU A 61 -0.35 4.97 -5.62
C GLU A 61 -1.56 4.09 -5.30
N SER A 62 -1.54 2.85 -5.80
CA SER A 62 -2.62 1.88 -5.60
C SER A 62 -2.43 1.12 -4.29
N VAL A 63 -3.44 1.14 -3.43
CA VAL A 63 -3.46 0.45 -2.14
C VAL A 63 -4.60 -0.57 -2.10
N ASP A 64 -4.26 -1.81 -1.78
CA ASP A 64 -5.23 -2.88 -1.56
C ASP A 64 -5.76 -2.81 -0.13
N VAL A 65 -7.08 -2.74 0.02
CA VAL A 65 -7.75 -2.64 1.32
C VAL A 65 -8.68 -3.82 1.48
N LYS A 66 -8.60 -4.46 2.65
CA LYS A 66 -9.49 -5.54 3.04
C LYS A 66 -10.08 -5.25 4.42
N ILE A 67 -11.40 -5.25 4.52
CA ILE A 67 -12.15 -5.11 5.77
C ILE A 67 -12.71 -6.49 6.10
N ILE A 68 -12.33 -7.06 7.23
CA ILE A 68 -12.63 -8.44 7.61
C ILE A 68 -13.48 -8.44 8.88
N ASP A 69 -14.58 -9.18 8.88
CA ASP A 69 -15.40 -9.41 10.07
C ASP A 69 -14.84 -10.56 10.94
N ASN A 70 -15.44 -10.78 12.11
CA ASN A 70 -15.05 -11.86 13.02
C ASN A 70 -15.27 -13.29 12.46
N ASN A 71 -16.11 -13.44 11.43
CA ASN A 71 -16.38 -14.71 10.76
C ASN A 71 -15.40 -14.99 9.61
N GLY A 72 -14.49 -14.04 9.32
CA GLY A 72 -13.51 -14.12 8.25
C GLY A 72 -14.05 -13.69 6.88
N TRP A 73 -15.29 -13.20 6.80
CA TRP A 73 -15.80 -12.58 5.57
C TRP A 73 -15.06 -11.27 5.33
N ALA A 74 -14.69 -11.03 4.07
CA ALA A 74 -13.79 -9.95 3.72
C ALA A 74 -14.31 -9.15 2.53
N ASN A 75 -14.58 -7.86 2.75
CA ASN A 75 -14.79 -6.91 1.67
C ASN A 75 -13.42 -6.42 1.18
N LYS A 76 -13.16 -6.56 -0.12
CA LYS A 76 -11.89 -6.17 -0.76
C LYS A 76 -12.14 -5.01 -1.70
N SER A 77 -11.26 -4.02 -1.65
CA SER A 77 -11.26 -2.88 -2.54
C SER A 77 -9.83 -2.46 -2.85
N THR A 78 -9.66 -1.76 -3.96
CA THR A 78 -8.40 -1.11 -4.31
C THR A 78 -8.69 0.38 -4.47
N VAL A 79 -7.90 1.21 -3.80
CA VAL A 79 -8.03 2.66 -3.83
C VAL A 79 -6.73 3.30 -4.31
N VAL A 80 -6.84 4.49 -4.88
CA VAL A 80 -5.69 5.26 -5.39
C VAL A 80 -5.51 6.50 -4.52
N THR A 81 -4.29 6.78 -4.09
CA THR A 81 -3.99 7.96 -3.29
C THR A 81 -4.08 9.23 -4.12
N ASP A 82 -4.57 10.31 -3.50
CA ASP A 82 -4.61 11.64 -4.08
C ASP A 82 -3.25 12.37 -3.96
N ASN A 83 -3.21 13.64 -4.36
CA ASN A 83 -2.00 14.47 -4.31
C ASN A 83 -1.42 14.66 -2.91
N MET A 84 -2.20 14.42 -1.86
CA MET A 84 -1.78 14.48 -0.47
C MET A 84 -1.58 13.08 0.11
N GLY A 85 -1.42 12.04 -0.73
CA GLY A 85 -1.18 10.68 -0.27
C GLY A 85 -2.35 10.06 0.48
N HIS A 86 -3.55 10.63 0.37
CA HIS A 86 -4.75 10.14 1.05
C HIS A 86 -5.61 9.29 0.13
N ALA A 87 -6.25 8.27 0.70
CA ALA A 87 -7.24 7.46 0.00
C ALA A 87 -8.35 7.05 0.98
N SER A 88 -9.54 6.76 0.46
CA SER A 88 -10.69 6.40 1.29
C SER A 88 -11.47 5.22 0.72
N VAL A 89 -11.92 4.32 1.60
CA VAL A 89 -12.87 3.25 1.29
C VAL A 89 -14.17 3.55 2.01
N LYS A 90 -15.26 3.65 1.24
CA LYS A 90 -16.60 3.83 1.80
C LYS A 90 -17.12 2.53 2.40
N LEU A 91 -17.56 2.58 3.64
CA LEU A 91 -18.24 1.48 4.33
C LEU A 91 -19.67 1.39 3.83
N ASN A 92 -20.02 0.27 3.19
CA ASN A 92 -21.37 0.06 2.65
C ASN A 92 -21.90 -1.29 3.11
N ALA A 93 -23.11 -1.28 3.67
CA ALA A 93 -23.85 -2.48 4.07
C ALA A 93 -23.06 -3.37 5.04
N LEU A 94 -22.33 -2.76 5.98
CA LEU A 94 -21.74 -3.47 7.11
C LEU A 94 -22.69 -3.39 8.31
N GLU A 95 -22.81 -4.49 9.04
CA GLU A 95 -23.57 -4.56 10.29
C GLU A 95 -22.74 -4.00 11.45
N ASN A 96 -23.40 -3.65 12.56
CA ASN A 96 -22.68 -3.29 13.77
C ASN A 96 -21.83 -4.47 14.25
N GLY A 97 -20.58 -4.20 14.64
CA GLY A 97 -19.67 -5.25 15.07
C GLY A 97 -18.20 -4.87 15.01
N ASN A 98 -17.36 -5.86 15.29
CA ASN A 98 -15.91 -5.72 15.25
C ASN A 98 -15.37 -6.21 13.90
N TYR A 99 -14.45 -5.43 13.35
CA TYR A 99 -13.79 -5.65 12.08
C TYR A 99 -12.28 -5.39 12.22
N THR A 100 -11.54 -5.84 11.21
CA THR A 100 -10.13 -5.48 11.02
C THR A 100 -9.94 -4.92 9.62
N VAL A 101 -9.27 -3.77 9.52
CA VAL A 101 -8.87 -3.15 8.26
C VAL A 101 -7.43 -3.51 7.99
N HIS A 102 -7.19 -4.18 6.87
CA HIS A 102 -5.87 -4.50 6.35
C HIS A 102 -5.61 -3.63 5.13
N CYS A 103 -4.57 -2.81 5.17
CA CYS A 103 -4.14 -2.02 4.02
C CYS A 103 -2.75 -2.50 3.59
N ASN A 104 -2.61 -2.75 2.29
CA ASN A 104 -1.40 -3.27 1.70
C ASN A 104 -1.03 -2.43 0.47
N TYR A 105 0.09 -1.74 0.58
CA TYR A 105 0.73 -1.06 -0.54
C TYR A 105 1.84 -1.97 -1.09
N ASN A 106 1.74 -2.36 -2.36
CA ASN A 106 2.65 -3.34 -2.96
C ASN A 106 4.02 -2.76 -3.37
N GLY A 107 4.20 -1.43 -3.27
CA GLY A 107 5.44 -0.78 -3.70
C GLY A 107 5.55 -0.62 -5.22
N THR A 108 6.64 0.02 -5.64
CA THR A 108 7.06 0.16 -7.04
C THR A 108 8.55 -0.16 -7.15
N MET A 109 9.17 0.10 -8.30
CA MET A 109 10.61 -0.06 -8.48
C MET A 109 11.44 0.74 -7.47
N PHE A 110 10.96 1.93 -7.08
CA PHE A 110 11.69 2.86 -6.20
C PHE A 110 11.01 3.07 -4.84
N LEU A 111 9.89 2.40 -4.57
CA LEU A 111 9.16 2.50 -3.31
C LEU A 111 8.95 1.10 -2.74
N LYS A 112 9.39 0.85 -1.50
CA LYS A 112 9.17 -0.45 -0.86
C LYS A 112 7.70 -0.63 -0.51
N ALA A 113 7.24 -1.88 -0.58
CA ALA A 113 5.93 -2.26 -0.09
C ALA A 113 5.78 -1.96 1.41
N SER A 114 4.56 -1.65 1.85
CA SER A 114 4.24 -1.49 3.27
C SER A 114 2.81 -1.96 3.56
N LYS A 115 2.57 -2.30 4.83
CA LYS A 115 1.29 -2.82 5.29
C LYS A 115 0.91 -2.27 6.65
N THR A 116 -0.38 -2.13 6.90
CA THR A 116 -0.91 -1.82 8.23
C THR A 116 -2.19 -2.61 8.49
N VAL A 117 -2.46 -2.84 9.77
CA VAL A 117 -3.70 -3.48 10.24
C VAL A 117 -4.23 -2.65 11.40
N GLN A 118 -5.52 -2.31 11.36
CA GLN A 118 -6.20 -1.60 12.43
C GLN A 118 -7.53 -2.27 12.78
N ASN A 119 -7.82 -2.36 14.08
CA ASN A 119 -9.13 -2.78 14.56
C ASN A 119 -10.14 -1.66 14.31
N LEU A 120 -11.32 -2.03 13.85
CA LEU A 120 -12.42 -1.14 13.54
C LEU A 120 -13.70 -1.65 14.21
N VAL A 121 -14.47 -0.76 14.80
CA VAL A 121 -15.80 -1.02 15.32
C VAL A 121 -16.80 -0.28 14.45
N ILE A 122 -17.82 -0.98 13.96
CA ILE A 122 -18.99 -0.35 13.36
C ILE A 122 -20.08 -0.27 14.44
N ASP A 123 -20.51 0.96 14.75
CA ASP A 123 -21.56 1.21 15.74
C ASP A 123 -22.45 2.38 15.30
N ASP A 124 -23.61 2.05 14.74
CA ASP A 124 -24.62 3.02 14.32
C ASP A 124 -25.38 3.69 15.50
N GLY A 125 -25.25 3.16 16.73
CA GLY A 125 -25.78 3.78 17.95
C GLY A 125 -27.26 3.54 18.27
N TYR A 126 -27.83 2.41 17.84
CA TYR A 126 -29.23 2.02 18.10
C TYR A 126 -29.34 0.68 18.82
#